data_AF-A0A7C2W9B0-F1
#
_entry.id   AF-A0A7C2W9B0-F1
#
_cell.length_a   1.000
_cell.length_b   1.000
_cell.length_c   1.000
_cell.angle_alpha   90.00
_cell.angle_beta   90.00
_cell.angle_gamma   90.00
#
_symmetry.space_group_name_H-M   'P 1'
#
loop_
_entity.id
_entity.type
_entity.pdbx_description
1 polymer ?
#
loop_
_entity_poly.entity_id
_entity_poly.type
_entity_poly.pdbx_seq_one_letter_code
_entity_poly.pdbx_strand_id
1 'polypeptide(L)'
;DMNMKWVLMLIVGSVVPLFLVYQTFVGNMAITVPMAVVMLVAGFLFSAVAGYMAGLVGSSNNPISGITIATIVLSSLLLVLLMGKGAANGPAAAIVVGSVICCAAAIAGDNMQDLKAGRIVGATPWKQQVMQMVGTVSGALVIAPVLMLLHQAYGFKGEPGAAKGALSAVQANLMASVSKGVFRGDMPWKFALIGMAVAAGIIMLDLFLESRKSPFRTPVLAVAIGFYLPLELSVPIFAGGLIHYAVKLARNRQQAGAEAGNNNGLLFASGLITGEALMGILLAIPIVILKQINIDLPYIEHVTGHILPYGGVLGVAVFAAVGLWLYRTAQSSR
;
A
#
# COMPACT_ATOMS: atom_id res chain seq x y z
N ASP A 1 28.03 8.43 -6.32
CA ASP A 1 29.12 7.46 -6.07
C ASP A 1 29.06 6.20 -6.92
N MET A 2 27.89 5.60 -7.19
CA MET A 2 27.83 4.50 -8.16
C MET A 2 28.00 5.04 -9.58
N ASN A 3 28.99 4.53 -10.32
CA ASN A 3 29.23 4.93 -11.71
C ASN A 3 27.97 4.62 -12.55
N MET A 4 27.53 5.55 -13.40
CA MET A 4 26.39 5.36 -14.29
C MET A 4 26.52 4.09 -15.14
N LYS A 5 27.76 3.69 -15.49
CA LYS A 5 28.03 2.42 -16.18
C LYS A 5 27.51 1.21 -15.38
N TRP A 6 27.74 1.17 -14.07
CA TRP A 6 27.25 0.09 -13.21
C TRP A 6 25.72 0.10 -13.09
N VAL A 7 25.12 1.29 -12.98
CA VAL A 7 23.66 1.44 -12.97
C VAL A 7 23.05 0.88 -14.25
N LEU A 8 23.57 1.28 -15.41
CA LEU A 8 23.08 0.80 -16.71
C LEU A 8 23.28 -0.70 -16.88
N MET A 9 24.44 -1.25 -16.47
CA MET A 9 24.69 -2.69 -16.51
C MET A 9 23.72 -3.46 -15.62
N LEU A 10 23.40 -2.96 -14.42
CA LEU A 10 22.43 -3.60 -13.53
C LEU A 10 20.99 -3.51 -14.07
N ILE A 11 20.62 -2.39 -14.70
CA ILE A 11 19.32 -2.25 -15.36
C ILE A 11 19.19 -3.27 -16.49
N VAL A 12 20.19 -3.35 -17.39
CA VAL A 12 20.21 -4.34 -18.47
C VAL A 12 20.25 -5.76 -17.92
N GLY A 13 21.05 -6.01 -16.87
CA GLY A 13 21.13 -7.30 -16.19
C GLY A 13 19.80 -7.72 -15.56
N SER A 14 18.98 -6.78 -15.08
CA SER A 14 17.67 -7.07 -14.49
C SER A 14 16.65 -7.60 -15.52
N VAL A 15 16.88 -7.39 -16.82
CA VAL A 15 16.04 -7.96 -17.88
C VAL A 15 16.01 -9.48 -17.82
N VAL A 16 17.11 -10.13 -17.44
CA VAL A 16 17.18 -11.61 -17.39
C VAL A 16 16.23 -12.19 -16.33
N PRO A 17 16.31 -11.82 -15.03
CA PRO A 17 15.36 -12.33 -14.04
C PRO A 17 13.91 -11.91 -14.33
N LEU A 18 13.68 -10.70 -14.86
CA LEU A 18 12.34 -10.26 -15.26
C LEU A 18 11.77 -11.13 -16.39
N PHE A 19 12.58 -11.41 -17.41
CA PHE A 19 12.21 -12.30 -18.50
C PHE A 19 11.88 -13.71 -17.99
N LEU A 20 12.69 -14.27 -17.09
CA LEU A 20 12.45 -15.61 -16.52
C LEU A 20 11.14 -15.67 -15.74
N VAL A 21 10.87 -14.66 -14.92
CA VAL A 21 9.59 -14.54 -14.19
C VAL A 21 8.43 -14.44 -15.17
N TYR A 22 8.49 -13.55 -16.16
CA TYR A 22 7.40 -13.38 -17.13
C TYR A 22 7.19 -14.64 -17.99
N GLN A 23 8.27 -15.32 -18.39
CA GLN A 23 8.20 -16.55 -19.17
C GLN A 23 7.47 -17.66 -18.40
N THR A 24 7.58 -17.68 -17.07
CA THR A 24 6.91 -18.66 -16.21
C THR A 24 5.38 -18.53 -16.28
N PHE A 25 4.86 -17.31 -16.45
CA PHE A 25 3.41 -17.08 -16.56
C PHE A 25 2.93 -17.08 -18.01
N VAL A 26 3.69 -16.47 -18.93
CA VAL A 26 3.27 -16.27 -20.33
C VAL A 26 3.50 -17.54 -21.18
N GLY A 27 4.56 -18.30 -20.93
CA GLY A 27 4.86 -19.55 -21.64
C GLY A 27 5.26 -19.42 -23.12
N ASN A 28 5.30 -18.19 -23.67
CA ASN A 28 5.62 -17.93 -25.07
C ASN A 28 6.66 -16.82 -25.22
N MET A 29 7.85 -17.18 -25.71
CA MET A 29 8.97 -16.25 -25.87
C MET A 29 8.66 -15.07 -26.80
N ALA A 30 7.84 -15.27 -27.84
CA ALA A 30 7.46 -14.21 -28.77
C ALA A 30 6.63 -13.09 -28.11
N ILE A 31 5.98 -13.40 -26.99
CA ILE A 31 5.20 -12.45 -26.19
C ILE A 31 6.04 -11.92 -25.02
N THR A 32 6.82 -12.80 -24.38
CA THR A 32 7.64 -12.45 -23.21
C THR A 32 8.74 -11.44 -23.56
N VAL A 33 9.43 -11.57 -24.69
CA VAL A 33 10.53 -10.65 -25.06
C VAL A 33 10.03 -9.22 -25.27
N PRO A 34 9.02 -8.95 -26.14
CA PRO A 34 8.46 -7.61 -26.28
C PRO A 34 7.92 -7.05 -24.96
N MET A 35 7.26 -7.90 -24.16
CA MET A 35 6.75 -7.51 -22.84
C MET A 35 7.88 -7.08 -21.90
N ALA A 36 8.96 -7.86 -21.79
CA ALA A 36 10.09 -7.53 -20.93
C ALA A 36 10.70 -6.17 -21.30
N VAL A 37 10.84 -5.87 -22.59
CA VAL A 37 11.37 -4.59 -23.07
C VAL A 37 10.40 -3.43 -22.76
N VAL A 38 9.13 -3.57 -23.12
CA VAL A 38 8.12 -2.52 -22.88
C VAL A 38 8.01 -2.21 -21.39
N MET A 39 8.01 -3.24 -20.55
CA MET A 39 7.87 -3.08 -19.11
C MET A 39 9.16 -2.60 -18.43
N LEU A 40 10.34 -2.85 -19.01
CA LEU A 40 11.58 -2.20 -18.58
C LEU A 40 11.51 -0.69 -18.81
N VAL A 41 11.06 -0.27 -19.99
CA VAL A 41 10.89 1.15 -20.34
C VAL A 41 9.82 1.79 -19.44
N ALA A 42 8.67 1.14 -19.28
CA ALA A 42 7.61 1.62 -18.40
C ALA A 42 8.08 1.70 -16.93
N GLY A 43 8.81 0.70 -16.46
CA GLY A 43 9.40 0.67 -15.12
C GLY A 43 10.37 1.82 -14.90
N PHE A 44 11.26 2.09 -15.87
CA PHE A 44 12.16 3.25 -15.80
C PHE A 44 11.38 4.59 -15.70
N LEU A 45 10.37 4.78 -16.56
CA LEU A 45 9.56 6.00 -16.57
C LEU A 45 8.78 6.17 -15.25
N PHE A 46 8.12 5.11 -14.77
CA PHE A 46 7.33 5.16 -13.55
C PHE A 46 8.19 5.28 -12.28
N SER A 47 9.37 4.64 -12.25
CA SER A 47 10.36 4.86 -11.19
C SER A 47 10.84 6.30 -11.14
N ALA A 48 11.06 6.95 -12.29
CA ALA A 48 11.46 8.35 -12.32
C ALA A 48 10.35 9.27 -11.78
N VAL A 49 9.09 9.04 -12.18
CA VAL A 49 7.94 9.80 -11.66
C VAL A 49 7.76 9.58 -10.16
N ALA A 50 7.80 8.32 -9.69
CA ALA A 50 7.64 7.98 -8.29
C ALA A 50 8.77 8.57 -7.42
N GLY A 51 10.02 8.48 -7.87
CA GLY A 51 11.17 9.08 -7.21
C GLY A 51 11.06 10.60 -7.10
N TYR A 52 10.67 11.27 -8.19
CA TYR A 52 10.46 12.72 -8.21
C TYR A 52 9.33 13.15 -7.27
N MET A 53 8.17 12.47 -7.33
CA MET A 53 7.03 12.78 -6.47
C MET A 53 7.36 12.52 -5.01
N ALA A 54 7.96 11.38 -4.68
CA ALA A 54 8.40 11.11 -3.32
C ALA A 54 9.36 12.21 -2.82
N GLY A 55 10.32 12.64 -3.65
CA GLY A 55 11.26 13.70 -3.30
C GLY A 55 10.63 15.07 -3.06
N LEU A 56 9.52 15.40 -3.74
CA LEU A 56 8.82 16.68 -3.59
C LEU A 56 7.80 16.67 -2.45
N VAL A 57 6.94 15.65 -2.39
CA VAL A 57 5.72 15.66 -1.55
C VAL A 57 5.76 14.66 -0.39
N GLY A 58 6.84 13.88 -0.26
CA GLY A 58 6.93 12.82 0.75
C GLY A 58 6.62 11.43 0.19
N SER A 59 7.19 10.37 0.78
CA SER A 59 6.82 8.98 0.43
C SER A 59 5.35 8.67 0.70
N SER A 60 4.75 9.27 1.73
CA SER A 60 3.33 9.08 2.07
C SER A 60 2.36 9.61 1.00
N ASN A 61 2.79 10.59 0.19
CA ASN A 61 2.01 11.14 -0.91
C ASN A 61 2.49 10.62 -2.28
N ASN A 62 3.42 9.66 -2.30
CA ASN A 62 3.90 9.05 -3.54
C ASN A 62 2.74 8.27 -4.21
N PRO A 63 2.42 8.52 -5.49
CA PRO A 63 1.27 7.90 -6.16
C PRO A 63 1.49 6.41 -6.55
N ILE A 64 2.14 5.62 -5.69
CA ILE A 64 2.50 4.21 -5.95
C ILE A 64 1.26 3.41 -6.33
N SER A 65 0.19 3.48 -5.53
CA SER A 65 -1.05 2.72 -5.79
C SER A 65 -1.67 3.05 -7.16
N GLY A 66 -1.64 4.33 -7.55
CA GLY A 66 -2.15 4.77 -8.86
C GLY A 66 -1.29 4.26 -10.01
N ILE A 67 0.04 4.36 -9.87
CA ILE A 67 1.01 3.84 -10.85
C ILE A 67 0.83 2.33 -11.03
N THR A 68 0.64 1.58 -9.94
CA THR A 68 0.46 0.12 -9.98
C THR A 68 -0.82 -0.27 -10.70
N ILE A 69 -1.96 0.38 -10.38
CA ILE A 69 -3.24 0.09 -11.05
C ILE A 69 -3.18 0.45 -12.53
N ALA A 70 -2.64 1.63 -12.87
CA ALA A 70 -2.47 2.04 -14.26
C ALA A 70 -1.59 1.05 -15.04
N THR A 71 -0.51 0.59 -14.41
CA THR A 71 0.37 -0.44 -14.98
C THR A 71 -0.36 -1.75 -15.21
N ILE A 72 -1.18 -2.20 -14.26
CA ILE A 72 -1.97 -3.44 -14.41
C ILE A 72 -2.97 -3.32 -15.55
N VAL A 73 -3.63 -2.17 -15.70
CA VAL A 73 -4.56 -1.93 -16.82
C VAL A 73 -3.80 -1.97 -18.15
N LEU A 74 -2.68 -1.25 -18.24
CA LEU A 74 -1.85 -1.19 -19.45
C LEU A 74 -1.27 -2.56 -19.82
N SER A 75 -0.71 -3.28 -18.84
CA SER A 75 -0.15 -4.61 -19.05
C SER A 75 -1.23 -5.62 -19.42
N SER A 76 -2.42 -5.54 -18.80
CA SER A 76 -3.56 -6.40 -19.15
C SER A 76 -4.03 -6.16 -20.58
N LEU A 77 -4.17 -4.90 -21.00
CA LEU A 77 -4.57 -4.55 -22.36
C LEU A 77 -3.54 -5.01 -23.40
N LEU A 78 -2.26 -4.79 -23.12
CA LEU A 78 -1.17 -5.22 -23.99
C LEU A 78 -1.10 -6.75 -24.09
N LEU A 79 -1.20 -7.46 -22.96
CA LEU A 79 -1.20 -8.92 -22.96
C LEU A 79 -2.46 -9.50 -23.62
N VAL A 80 -3.63 -8.87 -23.50
CA VAL A 80 -4.83 -9.28 -24.26
C VAL A 80 -4.60 -9.10 -25.76
N LEU A 81 -3.93 -8.03 -26.19
CA LEU A 81 -3.59 -7.81 -27.60
C LEU A 81 -2.64 -8.90 -28.13
N LEU A 82 -1.69 -9.35 -27.32
CA LEU A 82 -0.66 -10.32 -27.72
C LEU A 82 -1.08 -11.79 -27.53
N MET A 83 -1.85 -12.11 -26.49
CA MET A 83 -2.25 -13.47 -26.11
C MET A 83 -3.69 -13.80 -26.52
N GLY A 84 -4.51 -12.79 -26.80
CA GLY A 84 -5.95 -12.93 -27.01
C GLY A 84 -6.76 -12.87 -25.71
N LYS A 85 -8.07 -12.65 -25.86
CA LYS A 85 -9.04 -12.72 -24.76
C LYS A 85 -9.16 -14.16 -24.25
N GLY A 86 -9.41 -14.31 -22.95
CA GLY A 86 -9.60 -15.63 -22.32
C GLY A 86 -8.32 -16.43 -22.05
N ALA A 87 -7.14 -15.87 -22.31
CA ALA A 87 -5.87 -16.51 -21.94
C ALA A 87 -5.80 -16.77 -20.43
N ALA A 88 -5.76 -18.05 -20.02
CA ALA A 88 -5.89 -18.45 -18.62
C ALA A 88 -4.83 -17.83 -17.70
N ASN A 89 -3.57 -17.76 -18.17
CA ASN A 89 -2.47 -17.18 -17.40
C ASN A 89 -2.33 -15.66 -17.56
N GLY A 90 -3.07 -15.07 -18.51
CA GLY A 90 -2.98 -13.66 -18.85
C GLY A 90 -3.20 -12.73 -17.66
N PRO A 91 -4.29 -12.90 -16.87
CA PRO A 91 -4.54 -12.04 -15.72
C PRO A 91 -3.44 -12.09 -14.65
N ALA A 92 -2.90 -13.28 -14.39
CA ALA A 92 -1.80 -13.45 -13.44
C ALA A 92 -0.51 -12.80 -13.97
N ALA A 93 -0.20 -12.99 -15.26
CA ALA A 93 0.95 -12.36 -15.92
C ALA A 93 0.89 -10.83 -15.82
N ALA A 94 -0.28 -10.22 -16.03
CA ALA A 94 -0.46 -8.77 -15.92
C ALA A 94 -0.20 -8.23 -14.50
N ILE A 95 -0.60 -8.98 -13.47
CA ILE A 95 -0.35 -8.64 -12.06
C ILE A 95 1.14 -8.76 -11.72
N VAL A 96 1.81 -9.80 -12.21
CA VAL A 96 3.25 -10.00 -12.01
C VAL A 96 4.07 -8.89 -12.67
N VAL A 97 3.65 -8.45 -13.85
CA VAL A 97 4.21 -7.27 -14.50
C VAL A 97 3.97 -6.00 -13.67
N GLY A 98 2.75 -5.82 -13.17
CA GLY A 98 2.40 -4.70 -12.31
C GLY A 98 3.19 -4.66 -11.00
N SER A 99 3.47 -5.81 -10.39
CA SER A 99 4.20 -5.90 -9.14
C SER A 99 5.67 -5.52 -9.30
N VAL A 100 6.32 -5.90 -10.42
CA VAL A 100 7.69 -5.46 -10.73
C VAL A 100 7.79 -3.94 -10.78
N ILE A 101 6.87 -3.28 -11.49
CA ILE A 101 6.86 -1.82 -11.61
C ILE A 101 6.49 -1.16 -10.28
N CYS A 102 5.55 -1.74 -9.54
CA CYS A 102 5.22 -1.29 -8.19
C CYS A 102 6.46 -1.28 -7.29
N CYS A 103 7.22 -2.39 -7.28
CA CYS A 103 8.47 -2.50 -6.51
C CYS A 103 9.51 -1.48 -6.99
N ALA A 104 9.69 -1.34 -8.31
CA ALA A 104 10.64 -0.37 -8.86
C ALA A 104 10.26 1.08 -8.52
N ALA A 105 8.97 1.43 -8.54
CA ALA A 105 8.46 2.75 -8.18
C ALA A 105 8.58 3.02 -6.67
N ALA A 106 8.27 2.04 -5.83
CA ALA A 106 8.40 2.12 -4.38
C ALA A 106 9.86 2.33 -3.97
N ILE A 107 10.77 1.47 -4.46
CA ILE A 107 12.21 1.56 -4.16
C ILE A 107 12.81 2.87 -4.68
N ALA A 108 12.38 3.36 -5.85
CA ALA A 108 12.82 4.67 -6.34
C ALA A 108 12.37 5.82 -5.43
N GLY A 109 11.12 5.77 -4.94
CA GLY A 109 10.58 6.74 -3.99
C GLY A 109 11.33 6.73 -2.66
N ASP A 110 11.52 5.55 -2.07
CA ASP A 110 12.21 5.37 -0.80
C ASP A 110 13.69 5.75 -0.91
N ASN A 111 14.39 5.37 -1.99
CA ASN A 111 15.77 5.79 -2.23
C ASN A 111 15.91 7.32 -2.27
N MET A 112 14.98 8.04 -2.91
CA MET A 112 15.03 9.50 -2.96
C MET A 112 14.86 10.13 -1.56
N GLN A 113 14.01 9.55 -0.73
CA GLN A 113 13.82 9.98 0.66
C GLN A 113 15.04 9.65 1.54
N ASP A 114 15.59 8.44 1.38
CA ASP A 114 16.78 7.99 2.11
C ASP A 114 17.99 8.86 1.76
N LEU A 115 18.22 9.16 0.49
CA LEU A 115 19.30 10.06 0.05
C LEU A 115 19.11 11.47 0.62
N LYS A 116 17.87 11.96 0.72
CA LYS A 116 17.58 13.25 1.35
C LYS A 116 17.89 13.22 2.84
N ALA A 117 17.39 12.23 3.57
CA ALA A 117 17.66 12.06 5.00
C ALA A 117 19.16 11.88 5.27
N GLY A 118 19.84 11.06 4.48
CA GLY A 118 21.27 10.82 4.52
C GLY A 118 22.07 12.11 4.36
N ARG A 119 21.72 12.93 3.37
CA ARG A 119 22.34 14.24 3.17
C ARG A 119 22.14 15.17 4.37
N ILE A 120 20.98 15.11 5.03
CA ILE A 120 20.69 15.94 6.22
C ILE A 120 21.55 15.51 7.41
N VAL A 121 21.71 14.20 7.64
CA VAL A 121 22.48 13.66 8.79
C VAL A 121 23.98 13.45 8.50
N GLY A 122 24.45 13.84 7.31
CA GLY A 122 25.86 13.70 6.91
C GLY A 122 26.29 12.26 6.58
N ALA A 123 25.36 11.36 6.24
CA ALA A 123 25.67 10.01 5.82
C ALA A 123 26.30 9.96 4.42
N THR A 124 27.11 8.94 4.17
CA THR A 124 27.70 8.69 2.84
C THR A 124 26.74 7.87 1.97
N PRO A 125 26.54 8.25 0.69
CA PRO A 125 25.62 7.55 -0.21
C PRO A 125 25.90 6.04 -0.35
N TRP A 126 27.17 5.64 -0.29
CA TRP A 126 27.57 4.23 -0.38
C TRP A 126 26.94 3.35 0.71
N LYS A 127 27.00 3.79 1.97
CA LYS A 127 26.43 3.01 3.10
C LYS A 127 24.91 2.88 2.96
N GLN A 128 24.25 3.93 2.46
CA GLN A 128 22.80 3.92 2.24
C GLN A 128 22.42 2.90 1.16
N GLN A 129 23.14 2.89 0.03
CA GLN A 129 22.90 1.94 -1.05
C GLN A 129 23.07 0.48 -0.60
N VAL A 130 24.13 0.19 0.16
CA VAL A 130 24.36 -1.15 0.71
C VAL A 130 23.22 -1.56 1.64
N MET A 131 22.84 -0.68 2.58
CA MET A 131 21.75 -0.99 3.51
C MET A 131 20.39 -1.11 2.82
N GLN A 132 20.14 -0.36 1.75
CA GLN A 132 18.92 -0.45 0.96
C GLN A 132 18.85 -1.77 0.18
N MET A 133 19.97 -2.25 -0.37
CA MET A 133 20.04 -3.58 -0.97
C MET A 133 19.77 -4.67 0.08
N VAL A 134 20.40 -4.58 1.25
CA VAL A 134 20.17 -5.54 2.36
C VAL A 134 18.71 -5.53 2.79
N GLY A 135 18.11 -4.35 2.99
CA GLY A 135 16.70 -4.20 3.39
C GLY A 135 15.72 -4.72 2.33
N THR A 136 16.00 -4.49 1.05
CA THR A 136 15.16 -4.97 -0.05
C THR A 136 15.22 -6.50 -0.16
N VAL A 137 16.42 -7.07 -0.08
CA VAL A 137 16.61 -8.53 -0.15
C VAL A 137 16.01 -9.22 1.07
N SER A 138 16.23 -8.68 2.27
CA SER A 138 15.63 -9.24 3.50
C SER A 138 14.10 -9.16 3.45
N GLY A 139 13.54 -8.02 3.02
CA GLY A 139 12.09 -7.87 2.83
C GLY A 139 11.51 -8.86 1.82
N ALA A 140 12.18 -9.04 0.67
CA ALA A 140 11.75 -9.99 -0.36
C ALA A 140 11.76 -11.45 0.12
N LEU A 141 12.73 -11.83 0.97
CA LEU A 141 12.81 -13.18 1.53
C LEU A 141 11.80 -13.42 2.67
N VAL A 142 11.48 -12.39 3.45
CA VAL A 142 10.56 -12.51 4.60
C VAL A 142 9.10 -12.42 4.19
N ILE A 143 8.77 -11.65 3.16
CA ILE A 143 7.37 -11.37 2.81
C ILE A 143 6.61 -12.63 2.37
N ALA A 144 7.23 -13.52 1.59
CA ALA A 144 6.56 -14.73 1.10
C ALA A 144 6.22 -15.72 2.24
N PRO A 145 7.16 -16.13 3.13
CA PRO A 145 6.84 -16.96 4.29
C PRO A 145 5.78 -16.34 5.21
N VAL A 146 5.85 -15.03 5.45
CA VAL A 146 4.87 -14.33 6.30
C VAL A 146 3.48 -14.34 5.65
N LEU A 147 3.38 -14.06 4.36
CA LEU A 147 2.11 -14.12 3.63
C LEU A 147 1.54 -15.54 3.62
N MET A 148 2.37 -16.58 3.45
CA MET A 148 1.94 -17.97 3.51
C MET A 148 1.44 -18.34 4.91
N LEU A 149 2.13 -17.90 5.96
CA LEU A 149 1.72 -18.09 7.35
C LEU A 149 0.35 -17.45 7.61
N LEU A 150 0.16 -16.19 7.21
CA LEU A 150 -1.10 -15.47 7.37
C LEU A 150 -2.23 -16.09 6.53
N HIS A 151 -1.92 -16.56 5.32
CA HIS A 151 -2.88 -17.26 4.47
C HIS A 151 -3.36 -18.55 5.11
N GLN A 152 -2.46 -19.35 5.69
CA GLN A 152 -2.81 -20.58 6.40
C GLN A 152 -3.55 -20.32 7.71
N ALA A 153 -3.20 -19.25 8.44
CA ALA A 153 -3.81 -18.91 9.72
C ALA A 153 -5.23 -18.36 9.58
N TYR A 154 -5.44 -17.45 8.63
CA TYR A 154 -6.68 -16.66 8.56
C TYR A 154 -7.40 -16.75 7.21
N GLY A 155 -6.70 -17.03 6.11
CA GLY A 155 -7.24 -16.90 4.76
C GLY A 155 -7.48 -15.45 4.34
N PHE A 156 -7.90 -15.24 3.09
CA PHE A 156 -8.26 -13.92 2.57
C PHE A 156 -9.73 -13.83 2.15
N LYS A 157 -10.40 -12.72 2.50
CA LYS A 157 -11.79 -12.46 2.08
C LYS A 157 -11.89 -12.48 0.55
N GLY A 158 -12.81 -13.30 0.04
CA GLY A 158 -13.04 -13.48 -1.40
C GLY A 158 -12.46 -14.77 -1.98
N GLU A 159 -11.70 -15.54 -1.19
CA GLU A 159 -11.26 -16.89 -1.56
C GLU A 159 -12.35 -17.94 -1.28
N PRO A 160 -12.51 -18.97 -2.12
CA PRO A 160 -13.39 -20.10 -1.82
C PRO A 160 -12.98 -20.77 -0.49
N GLY A 161 -13.91 -20.85 0.47
CA GLY A 161 -13.64 -21.45 1.78
C GLY A 161 -13.03 -20.48 2.82
N ALA A 162 -13.00 -19.17 2.55
CA ALA A 162 -12.54 -18.18 3.52
C ALA A 162 -13.33 -18.24 4.84
N ALA A 163 -12.61 -18.32 5.96
CA ALA A 163 -13.18 -18.31 7.30
C ALA A 163 -13.87 -16.96 7.61
N LYS A 164 -14.78 -16.94 8.60
CA LYS A 164 -15.48 -15.70 9.02
C LYS A 164 -14.54 -14.57 9.44
N GLY A 165 -13.34 -14.91 9.93
CA GLY A 165 -12.28 -13.97 10.33
C GLY A 165 -11.22 -13.71 9.26
N ALA A 166 -11.46 -14.05 7.99
CA ALA A 166 -10.44 -13.91 6.95
C ALA A 166 -9.97 -12.46 6.76
N LEU A 167 -8.71 -12.31 6.38
CA LEU A 167 -8.06 -11.01 6.20
C LEU A 167 -8.64 -10.27 4.99
N SER A 168 -8.88 -8.97 5.15
CA SER A 168 -9.38 -8.13 4.07
C SER A 168 -8.26 -7.81 3.06
N ALA A 169 -8.41 -8.23 1.81
CA ALA A 169 -7.42 -8.02 0.75
C ALA A 169 -7.97 -7.11 -0.36
N VAL A 170 -8.56 -5.95 0.01
CA VAL A 170 -9.26 -5.05 -0.93
C VAL A 170 -8.39 -4.64 -2.12
N GLN A 171 -7.13 -4.27 -1.88
CA GLN A 171 -6.20 -3.87 -2.95
C GLN A 171 -5.91 -5.03 -3.91
N ALA A 172 -5.63 -6.22 -3.40
CA ALA A 172 -5.38 -7.40 -4.22
C ALA A 172 -6.63 -7.81 -5.01
N ASN A 173 -7.82 -7.74 -4.39
CA ASN A 173 -9.08 -8.04 -5.04
C ASN A 173 -9.42 -7.04 -6.15
N LEU A 174 -9.13 -5.74 -5.97
CA LEU A 174 -9.25 -4.73 -7.01
C LEU A 174 -8.32 -5.05 -8.20
N MET A 175 -7.04 -5.29 -7.93
CA MET A 175 -6.03 -5.64 -8.94
C MET A 175 -6.43 -6.90 -9.72
N ALA A 176 -6.91 -7.94 -9.02
CA ALA A 176 -7.39 -9.17 -9.63
C ALA A 176 -8.64 -8.96 -10.48
N SER A 177 -9.59 -8.15 -10.00
CA SER A 177 -10.85 -7.89 -10.71
C SER A 177 -10.63 -7.10 -12.00
N VAL A 178 -9.77 -6.08 -11.96
CA VAL A 178 -9.38 -5.30 -13.14
C VAL A 178 -8.71 -6.19 -14.17
N SER A 179 -7.68 -6.93 -13.75
CA SER A 179 -6.92 -7.81 -14.64
C SER A 179 -7.82 -8.89 -15.26
N LYS A 180 -8.60 -9.63 -14.45
CA LYS A 180 -9.54 -10.64 -14.95
C LYS A 180 -10.60 -10.04 -15.88
N GLY A 181 -11.15 -8.88 -15.54
CA GLY A 181 -12.19 -8.22 -16.34
C GLY A 181 -11.70 -7.79 -17.73
N VAL A 182 -10.45 -7.31 -17.83
CA VAL A 182 -9.83 -6.97 -19.12
C VAL A 182 -9.70 -8.20 -20.02
N PHE A 183 -9.22 -9.33 -19.48
CA PHE A 183 -9.07 -10.58 -20.26
C PHE A 183 -10.38 -11.28 -20.60
N ARG A 184 -11.38 -11.20 -19.72
CA ARG A 184 -12.74 -11.71 -19.97
C ARG A 184 -13.49 -10.85 -20.98
N GLY A 185 -13.11 -9.59 -21.12
CA GLY A 185 -13.79 -8.62 -22.00
C GLY A 185 -15.12 -8.11 -21.45
N ASP A 186 -15.42 -8.40 -20.18
CA ASP A 186 -16.62 -7.95 -19.44
C ASP A 186 -16.32 -6.75 -18.52
N MET A 187 -15.11 -6.17 -18.63
CA MET A 187 -14.75 -4.98 -17.84
C MET A 187 -15.79 -3.86 -18.06
N PRO A 188 -16.37 -3.33 -16.97
CA PRO A 188 -17.39 -2.30 -17.08
C PRO A 188 -16.75 -0.93 -17.35
N TRP A 189 -16.27 -0.72 -18.58
CA TRP A 189 -15.60 0.50 -19.02
C TRP A 189 -16.39 1.77 -18.76
N LYS A 190 -17.73 1.69 -18.77
CA LYS A 190 -18.61 2.81 -18.39
C LYS A 190 -18.31 3.32 -16.98
N PHE A 191 -18.16 2.43 -15.99
CA PHE A 191 -17.83 2.85 -14.62
C PHE A 191 -16.40 3.41 -14.51
N ALA A 192 -15.44 2.87 -15.27
CA ALA A 192 -14.09 3.42 -15.32
C ALA A 192 -14.08 4.86 -15.88
N LEU A 193 -14.81 5.10 -16.97
CA LEU A 193 -14.95 6.43 -17.59
C LEU A 193 -15.65 7.43 -16.66
N ILE A 194 -16.73 7.00 -15.98
CA ILE A 194 -17.40 7.81 -14.96
C ILE A 194 -16.41 8.15 -13.84
N GLY A 195 -15.64 7.18 -13.35
CA GLY A 195 -14.61 7.40 -12.34
C GLY A 195 -13.55 8.42 -12.78
N MET A 196 -13.10 8.35 -14.04
CA MET A 196 -12.17 9.34 -14.60
C MET A 196 -12.79 10.75 -14.67
N ALA A 197 -14.06 10.87 -15.07
CA ALA A 197 -14.76 12.14 -15.09
C ALA A 197 -14.94 12.73 -13.68
N VAL A 198 -15.30 11.89 -12.70
CA VAL A 198 -15.40 12.30 -11.29
C VAL A 198 -14.04 12.72 -10.74
N ALA A 199 -12.98 11.96 -11.04
CA ALA A 199 -11.61 12.31 -10.64
C ALA A 199 -11.17 13.67 -11.24
N ALA A 200 -11.44 13.90 -12.52
CA ALA A 200 -11.19 15.19 -13.16
C ALA A 200 -11.98 16.32 -12.49
N GLY A 201 -13.26 16.08 -12.15
CA GLY A 201 -14.09 17.02 -11.38
C GLY A 201 -13.49 17.37 -10.01
N ILE A 202 -13.02 16.37 -9.26
CA ILE A 202 -12.38 16.57 -7.95
C ILE A 202 -11.06 17.34 -8.09
N ILE A 203 -10.25 17.03 -9.12
CA ILE A 203 -9.01 17.77 -9.39
C ILE A 203 -9.32 19.24 -9.72
N MET A 204 -10.32 19.49 -10.57
CA MET A 204 -10.75 20.87 -10.88
C MET A 204 -11.25 21.61 -9.64
N LEU A 205 -12.00 20.92 -8.77
CA LEU A 205 -12.45 21.50 -7.50
C LEU A 205 -11.26 21.83 -6.60
N ASP A 206 -10.28 20.93 -6.46
CA ASP A 206 -9.10 21.16 -5.63
C ASP A 206 -8.27 22.35 -6.15
N LEU A 207 -8.03 22.41 -7.46
CA LEU A 207 -7.34 23.54 -8.10
C LEU A 207 -8.11 24.87 -7.94
N PHE A 208 -9.44 24.82 -8.02
CA PHE A 208 -10.29 25.99 -7.77
C PHE A 208 -10.20 26.46 -6.32
N LEU A 209 -10.27 25.54 -5.36
CA LEU A 209 -10.08 25.84 -3.94
C LEU A 209 -8.67 26.41 -3.67
N GLU A 210 -7.67 26.00 -4.46
CA GLU A 210 -6.27 26.47 -4.35
C GLU A 210 -6.16 27.91 -4.78
N SER A 211 -6.74 28.18 -5.93
CA SER A 211 -6.79 29.51 -6.53
C SER A 211 -7.51 30.50 -5.61
N ARG A 212 -8.50 30.01 -4.83
CA ARG A 212 -9.22 30.78 -3.81
C ARG A 212 -8.49 30.88 -2.46
N LYS A 213 -7.32 30.25 -2.30
CA LYS A 213 -6.57 30.15 -1.02
C LYS A 213 -7.45 29.63 0.12
N SER A 214 -8.36 28.69 -0.19
CA SER A 214 -9.25 28.08 0.79
C SER A 214 -8.46 27.28 1.83
N PRO A 215 -8.82 27.35 3.13
CA PRO A 215 -8.23 26.48 4.16
C PRO A 215 -8.62 25.01 3.99
N PHE A 216 -9.68 24.74 3.22
CA PHE A 216 -10.16 23.39 2.88
C PHE A 216 -9.66 22.98 1.49
N ARG A 217 -9.09 21.77 1.41
CA ARG A 217 -8.53 21.14 0.21
C ARG A 217 -9.25 19.82 -0.05
N THR A 218 -9.30 19.40 -1.30
CA THR A 218 -9.85 18.10 -1.71
C THR A 218 -8.83 17.32 -2.54
N PRO A 219 -7.69 16.88 -1.96
CA PRO A 219 -6.69 16.12 -2.70
C PRO A 219 -7.33 14.86 -3.29
N VAL A 220 -7.21 14.68 -4.61
CA VAL A 220 -7.87 13.58 -5.33
C VAL A 220 -7.50 12.20 -4.77
N LEU A 221 -6.27 12.03 -4.28
CA LEU A 221 -5.80 10.78 -3.68
C LEU A 221 -6.56 10.45 -2.38
N ALA A 222 -6.76 11.44 -1.50
CA ALA A 222 -7.50 11.25 -0.25
C ALA A 222 -8.97 10.90 -0.52
N VAL A 223 -9.57 11.57 -1.51
CA VAL A 223 -10.94 11.28 -1.92
C VAL A 223 -11.05 9.87 -2.51
N ALA A 224 -10.13 9.49 -3.41
CA ALA A 224 -10.10 8.16 -4.03
C ALA A 224 -9.96 7.04 -2.99
N ILE A 225 -9.11 7.22 -1.97
CA ILE A 225 -8.97 6.28 -0.85
C ILE A 225 -10.31 6.07 -0.14
N GLY A 226 -11.06 7.14 0.12
CA GLY A 226 -12.39 7.05 0.73
C GLY A 226 -13.42 6.29 -0.10
N PHE A 227 -13.31 6.30 -1.43
CA PHE A 227 -14.24 5.58 -2.31
C PHE A 227 -14.03 4.06 -2.31
N TYR A 228 -12.79 3.58 -2.16
CA TYR A 228 -12.52 2.13 -2.26
C TYR A 228 -12.33 1.45 -0.90
N LEU A 229 -12.00 2.19 0.17
CA LEU A 229 -11.81 1.59 1.49
C LEU A 229 -13.16 1.25 2.14
N PRO A 230 -13.30 0.04 2.72
CA PRO A 230 -14.45 -0.32 3.54
C PRO A 230 -14.64 0.66 4.71
N LEU A 231 -15.90 0.86 5.12
CA LEU A 231 -16.25 1.72 6.26
C LEU A 231 -15.51 1.34 7.55
N GLU A 232 -15.24 0.05 7.75
CA GLU A 232 -14.46 -0.49 8.87
C GLU A 232 -13.04 0.12 8.96
N LEU A 233 -12.43 0.47 7.81
CA LEU A 233 -11.12 1.12 7.75
C LEU A 233 -11.25 2.65 7.67
N SER A 234 -12.26 3.17 6.99
CA SER A 234 -12.48 4.60 6.80
C SER A 234 -12.85 5.33 8.10
N VAL A 235 -13.62 4.69 9.00
CA VAL A 235 -14.03 5.29 10.28
C VAL A 235 -12.84 5.55 11.21
N PRO A 236 -11.93 4.58 11.48
CA PRO A 236 -10.71 4.85 12.25
C PRO A 236 -9.82 5.94 11.65
N ILE A 237 -9.66 5.96 10.31
CA ILE A 237 -8.89 7.00 9.61
C ILE A 237 -9.51 8.38 9.86
N PHE A 238 -10.84 8.49 9.72
CA PHE A 238 -11.56 9.73 10.01
C PHE A 238 -11.43 10.17 11.47
N ALA A 239 -11.55 9.24 12.43
CA ALA A 239 -11.36 9.52 13.85
C ALA A 239 -9.94 10.01 14.15
N GLY A 240 -8.91 9.42 13.52
CA GLY A 240 -7.53 9.91 13.61
C GLY A 240 -7.38 11.34 13.08
N GLY A 241 -8.06 11.67 11.98
CA GLY A 241 -8.13 13.04 11.44
C GLY A 241 -8.81 14.03 12.40
N LEU A 242 -9.89 13.63 13.07
CA LEU A 242 -10.54 14.45 14.11
C LEU A 242 -9.64 14.68 15.31
N ILE A 243 -8.91 13.66 15.76
CA ILE A 243 -7.92 13.78 16.84
C ILE A 243 -6.81 14.77 16.42
N HIS A 244 -6.27 14.64 15.22
CA HIS A 244 -5.27 15.58 14.69
C HIS A 244 -5.81 17.03 14.66
N TYR A 245 -7.05 17.22 14.20
CA TYR A 245 -7.70 18.53 14.19
C TYR A 245 -7.89 19.10 15.60
N ALA A 246 -8.33 18.27 16.56
CA ALA A 246 -8.48 18.67 17.96
C ALA A 246 -7.14 19.05 18.61
N VAL A 247 -6.07 18.29 18.34
CA VAL A 247 -4.71 18.62 18.80
C VAL A 247 -4.26 19.96 18.22
N LYS A 248 -4.50 20.20 16.92
CA LYS A 248 -4.16 21.47 16.27
C LYS A 248 -4.89 22.65 16.92
N LEU A 249 -6.18 22.50 17.22
CA LEU A 249 -6.97 23.55 17.89
C LEU A 249 -6.47 23.83 19.32
N ALA A 250 -6.15 22.78 20.07
CA ALA A 250 -5.64 22.90 21.44
C ALA A 250 -4.25 23.58 21.48
N ARG A 251 -3.36 23.27 20.52
CA ARG A 251 -2.01 23.85 20.45
C ARG A 251 -1.99 25.29 19.95
N ASN A 252 -2.84 25.64 18.98
CA ASN A 252 -3.01 27.03 18.53
C ASN A 252 -3.48 27.96 19.67
N ARG A 253 -4.15 27.42 20.69
CA ARG A 253 -4.50 28.17 21.92
C ARG A 253 -3.36 28.34 22.91
N GLN A 254 -2.32 27.49 22.87
CA GLN A 254 -1.24 27.48 23.85
C GLN A 254 0.09 28.08 23.35
N GLN A 255 0.38 28.06 22.04
CA GLN A 255 1.63 28.61 21.49
C GLN A 255 1.40 29.21 20.09
N ALA A 256 1.48 30.54 19.98
CA ALA A 256 1.76 31.21 18.71
C ALA A 256 3.25 31.03 18.38
N GLY A 257 3.62 29.99 17.61
CA GLY A 257 4.96 29.92 17.01
C GLY A 257 5.71 28.57 17.01
N ALA A 258 5.12 27.45 17.42
CA ALA A 258 5.85 26.16 17.43
C ALA A 258 5.28 25.15 16.42
N GLU A 259 5.73 25.22 15.16
CA GLU A 259 5.48 24.18 14.14
C GLU A 259 6.24 22.86 14.41
N ALA A 260 7.10 22.80 15.42
CA ALA A 260 8.07 21.73 15.61
C ALA A 260 7.54 20.42 16.24
N GLY A 261 6.27 20.36 16.68
CA GLY A 261 5.79 19.25 17.51
C GLY A 261 4.83 18.25 16.85
N ASN A 262 4.68 18.22 15.53
CA ASN A 262 3.72 17.33 14.86
C ASN A 262 4.16 15.85 14.82
N ASN A 263 5.41 15.56 15.19
CA ASN A 263 6.01 14.24 14.95
C ASN A 263 5.69 13.20 16.05
N ASN A 264 5.40 13.60 17.29
CA ASN A 264 5.20 12.64 18.40
C ASN A 264 3.94 11.79 18.20
N GLY A 265 2.83 12.41 17.78
CA GLY A 265 1.61 11.69 17.44
C GLY A 265 1.79 10.76 16.24
N LEU A 266 2.53 11.21 15.23
CA LEU A 266 2.84 10.41 14.04
C LEU A 266 3.73 9.20 14.37
N LEU A 267 4.76 9.38 15.20
CA LEU A 267 5.65 8.31 15.67
C LEU A 267 4.87 7.28 16.49
N PHE A 268 4.00 7.74 17.40
CA PHE A 268 3.17 6.86 18.22
C PHE A 268 2.20 6.03 17.36
N ALA A 269 1.49 6.68 16.42
CA ALA A 269 0.61 6.00 15.48
C ALA A 269 1.37 4.98 14.61
N SER A 270 2.56 5.34 14.11
CA SER A 270 3.41 4.43 13.33
C SER A 270 3.87 3.21 14.14
N GLY A 271 4.18 3.42 15.43
CA GLY A 271 4.49 2.33 16.36
C GLY A 271 3.30 1.40 16.61
N LEU A 272 2.09 1.93 16.73
CA LEU A 272 0.87 1.12 16.86
C LEU A 272 0.60 0.28 15.60
N ILE A 273 0.73 0.86 14.41
CA ILE A 273 0.56 0.13 13.13
C ILE A 273 1.61 -0.98 12.98
N THR A 274 2.85 -0.72 13.38
CA THR A 274 3.89 -1.75 13.33
C THR A 274 3.64 -2.84 14.39
N GLY A 275 3.23 -2.43 15.59
CA GLY A 275 2.93 -3.33 16.69
C GLY A 275 1.76 -4.27 16.40
N GLU A 276 0.68 -3.77 15.80
CA GLU A 276 -0.47 -4.60 15.41
C GLU A 276 -0.08 -5.65 14.38
N ALA A 277 0.73 -5.26 13.38
CA ALA A 277 1.18 -6.17 12.32
C ALA A 277 2.10 -7.26 12.88
N LEU A 278 3.06 -6.89 13.75
CA LEU A 278 3.95 -7.85 14.40
C LEU A 278 3.19 -8.81 15.31
N MET A 279 2.24 -8.31 16.12
CA MET A 279 1.39 -9.18 16.94
C MET A 279 0.54 -10.12 16.10
N GLY A 280 -0.02 -9.65 14.98
CA GLY A 280 -0.77 -10.50 14.04
C GLY A 280 0.07 -11.65 13.50
N ILE A 281 1.34 -11.39 13.14
CA ILE A 281 2.28 -12.43 12.70
C ILE A 281 2.60 -13.39 13.85
N LEU A 282 2.88 -12.88 15.05
CA LEU A 282 3.20 -13.70 16.22
C LEU A 282 2.03 -14.62 16.62
N LEU A 283 0.80 -14.14 16.52
CA LEU A 283 -0.41 -14.94 16.79
C LEU A 283 -0.71 -15.96 15.69
N ALA A 284 -0.31 -15.69 14.44
CA ALA A 284 -0.48 -16.64 13.35
C ALA A 284 0.35 -17.93 13.52
N ILE A 285 1.53 -17.84 14.15
CA ILE A 285 2.43 -18.99 14.40
C ILE A 285 1.73 -20.12 15.17
N PRO A 286 1.22 -19.90 16.40
CA PRO A 286 0.56 -20.95 17.17
C PRO A 286 -0.74 -21.43 16.51
N ILE A 287 -1.50 -20.55 15.84
CA ILE A 287 -2.73 -20.93 15.11
C ILE A 287 -2.43 -22.01 14.07
N VAL A 288 -1.37 -21.82 13.28
CA VAL A 288 -0.95 -22.78 12.25
C VAL A 288 -0.36 -24.05 12.86
N ILE A 289 0.52 -23.94 13.85
CA ILE A 289 1.16 -25.10 14.50
C ILE A 289 0.13 -26.00 15.19
N LEU A 290 -0.79 -25.40 15.94
CA LEU A 290 -1.80 -26.14 16.70
C LEU A 290 -2.97 -26.62 15.83
N LYS A 291 -2.99 -26.26 14.54
CA LYS A 291 -4.11 -26.49 13.60
C LYS A 291 -5.47 -26.03 14.16
N GLN A 292 -5.44 -25.03 15.05
CA GLN A 292 -6.64 -24.47 15.65
C GLN A 292 -7.16 -23.36 14.73
N ILE A 293 -7.77 -23.78 13.61
CA ILE A 293 -8.33 -22.86 12.58
C ILE A 293 -9.55 -22.09 13.10
N ASN A 294 -10.01 -22.38 14.32
CA ASN A 294 -11.03 -21.62 15.03
C ASN A 294 -10.63 -21.42 16.50
N ILE A 295 -9.47 -20.81 16.76
CA ILE A 295 -9.36 -20.03 18.00
C ILE A 295 -10.24 -18.81 17.77
N ASP A 296 -11.55 -18.96 18.00
CA ASP A 296 -12.23 -17.88 18.69
C ASP A 296 -11.33 -17.61 19.90
N LEU A 297 -10.52 -16.52 19.85
CA LEU A 297 -9.90 -15.92 21.04
C LEU A 297 -10.92 -16.14 22.12
N PRO A 298 -10.64 -16.86 23.23
CA PRO A 298 -11.69 -17.30 24.12
C PRO A 298 -12.54 -16.08 24.37
N TYR A 299 -13.71 -16.05 23.70
CA TYR A 299 -14.84 -15.30 24.17
C TYR A 299 -14.98 -16.05 25.46
N ILE A 300 -14.38 -15.50 26.52
CA ILE A 300 -14.32 -16.13 27.83
C ILE A 300 -15.69 -16.77 27.94
N GLU A 301 -15.76 -18.10 27.92
CA GLU A 301 -17.04 -18.79 27.96
C GLU A 301 -17.52 -18.52 29.38
N HIS A 302 -18.16 -17.36 29.54
CA HIS A 302 -18.59 -16.81 30.80
C HIS A 302 -19.80 -17.65 31.18
N VAL A 303 -19.58 -18.76 31.89
CA VAL A 303 -20.35 -19.40 32.99
C VAL A 303 -21.91 -19.35 32.97
N THR A 304 -22.58 -18.75 31.99
CA THR A 304 -23.97 -18.28 32.05
C THR A 304 -24.73 -18.34 30.72
N GLY A 305 -24.14 -18.84 29.62
CA GLY A 305 -24.89 -19.27 28.43
C GLY A 305 -25.66 -18.19 27.65
N HIS A 306 -25.48 -16.90 27.94
CA HIS A 306 -26.10 -15.80 27.20
C HIS A 306 -25.04 -14.93 26.50
N ILE A 307 -25.24 -14.69 25.20
CA ILE A 307 -24.38 -13.85 24.35
C ILE A 307 -24.63 -12.38 24.72
N LEU A 308 -23.86 -11.84 25.66
CA LEU A 308 -23.91 -10.42 26.00
C LEU A 308 -23.02 -9.60 25.02
N PRO A 309 -23.47 -8.44 24.53
CA PRO A 309 -22.85 -7.67 23.43
C PRO A 309 -21.61 -6.84 23.85
N TYR A 310 -20.85 -7.27 24.87
CA TYR A 310 -19.78 -6.46 25.47
C TYR A 310 -18.46 -6.44 24.70
N GLY A 311 -18.24 -7.35 23.75
CA GLY A 311 -17.03 -7.34 22.91
C GLY A 311 -16.89 -6.03 22.11
N GLY A 312 -18.00 -5.51 21.59
CA GLY A 312 -18.04 -4.21 20.93
C GLY A 312 -17.80 -3.05 21.91
N VAL A 313 -18.36 -3.12 23.12
CA VAL A 313 -18.20 -2.08 24.15
C VAL A 313 -16.75 -2.00 24.64
N LEU A 314 -16.13 -3.15 24.91
CA LEU A 314 -14.71 -3.22 25.28
C LEU A 314 -13.82 -2.70 24.15
N GLY A 315 -14.09 -3.12 22.90
CA GLY A 315 -13.35 -2.62 21.74
C GLY A 315 -13.46 -1.11 21.56
N VAL A 316 -14.65 -0.54 21.73
CA VAL A 316 -14.88 0.91 21.70
C VAL A 316 -14.17 1.61 22.86
N ALA A 317 -14.19 1.03 24.07
CA ALA A 317 -13.50 1.59 25.23
C ALA A 317 -11.98 1.61 25.03
N VAL A 318 -11.40 0.51 24.51
CA VAL A 318 -9.97 0.43 24.18
C VAL A 318 -9.63 1.41 23.06
N PHE A 319 -10.44 1.49 22.01
CA PHE A 319 -10.26 2.45 20.92
C PHE A 319 -10.28 3.89 21.42
N ALA A 320 -11.24 4.24 22.29
CA ALA A 320 -11.32 5.56 22.91
C ALA A 320 -10.11 5.84 23.82
N ALA A 321 -9.66 4.84 24.60
CA ALA A 321 -8.48 4.97 25.44
C ALA A 321 -7.20 5.20 24.63
N VAL A 322 -7.01 4.45 23.53
CA VAL A 322 -5.89 4.64 22.60
C VAL A 322 -5.99 6.00 21.90
N GLY A 323 -7.18 6.44 21.51
CA GLY A 323 -7.41 7.76 20.93
C GLY A 323 -7.07 8.90 21.90
N LEU A 324 -7.46 8.77 23.17
CA LEU A 324 -7.09 9.71 24.23
C LEU A 324 -5.59 9.70 24.51
N TRP A 325 -4.96 8.52 24.47
CA TRP A 325 -3.52 8.40 24.64
C TRP A 325 -2.77 9.06 23.47
N LEU A 326 -3.19 8.81 22.24
CA LEU A 326 -2.67 9.48 21.04
C LEU A 326 -2.82 11.01 21.17
N TYR A 327 -4.00 11.50 21.57
CA TYR A 327 -4.24 12.93 21.78
C TYR A 327 -3.28 13.54 22.81
N ARG A 328 -3.09 12.88 23.96
CA ARG A 328 -2.16 13.32 25.01
C ARG A 328 -0.70 13.31 24.53
N THR A 329 -0.29 12.25 23.84
CA THR A 329 1.08 12.11 23.30
C THR A 329 1.36 13.12 22.18
N ALA A 330 0.36 13.47 21.38
CA ALA A 330 0.50 14.49 20.34
C ALA A 330 0.57 15.92 20.88
N GLN A 331 0.07 16.15 22.12
CA GLN A 331 0.19 17.43 22.81
C GLN A 331 1.49 17.58 23.58
N SER A 332 2.10 16.48 24.04
CA SER A 332 3.36 16.56 24.78
C SER A 332 4.49 17.05 23.88
N SER A 333 4.93 18.27 24.15
CA SER A 333 6.13 18.86 23.56
C SER A 333 7.31 18.43 24.42
N ARG A 334 7.90 17.28 24.10
CA ARG A 334 9.28 17.00 24.48
C ARG A 334 10.16 17.26 23.26
#